data_AF-A0A842P4U4-F1
#
_entry.id   AF-A0A842P4U4-F1
#
_cell.length_a   1.000
_cell.length_b   1.000
_cell.length_c   1.000
_cell.angle_alpha   90.00
_cell.angle_beta   90.00
_cell.angle_gamma   90.00
#
_symmetry.space_group_name_H-M   'P 1'
#
loop_
_entity.id
_entity.type
_entity.pdbx_description
1 polymer ?
#
loop_
_entity_poly.entity_id
_entity_poly.type
_entity_poly.pdbx_seq_one_letter_code
_entity_poly.pdbx_strand_id
1 'polypeptide(L)'
;MFKNKKLQKLNDFELSMNRKGQGLSINVIIIAAIALLVLVILSVLLIRGGANIVEGTSCRGVGGQCAVSCSQLSTGTTVYTPHSTAKCETEGEVCCIVLE
;
A
#
# COMPACT_ATOMS: atom_id res chain seq x y z
N MET A 1 19.45 -50.69 -37.13
CA MET A 1 18.13 -50.74 -36.46
C MET A 1 18.02 -49.62 -35.41
N PHE A 2 18.00 -48.33 -35.78
CA PHE A 2 18.01 -47.20 -34.80
C PHE A 2 17.32 -45.92 -35.32
N LYS A 3 16.28 -46.03 -36.16
CA LYS A 3 15.63 -44.86 -36.78
C LYS A 3 14.16 -44.65 -36.41
N ASN A 4 13.73 -45.09 -35.21
CA ASN A 4 12.31 -45.04 -34.84
C ASN A 4 11.97 -44.51 -33.42
N LYS A 5 12.91 -43.88 -32.70
CA LYS A 5 12.62 -43.30 -31.36
C LYS A 5 12.51 -41.77 -31.33
N LYS A 6 12.96 -41.04 -32.36
CA LYS A 6 12.95 -39.56 -32.35
C LYS A 6 11.61 -38.95 -32.79
N LEU A 7 10.80 -39.70 -33.55
CA LEU A 7 9.51 -39.24 -34.08
C LEU A 7 8.34 -39.40 -33.10
N GLN A 8 8.43 -40.27 -32.09
CA GLN A 8 7.39 -40.37 -31.05
C GLN A 8 7.43 -39.21 -30.03
N LYS A 9 8.62 -38.66 -29.76
CA LYS A 9 8.80 -37.61 -28.74
C LYS A 9 8.24 -36.23 -29.13
N LEU A 10 7.91 -36.03 -30.40
CA LEU A 10 7.35 -34.78 -30.93
C LEU A 10 5.81 -34.75 -30.84
N ASN A 11 5.15 -35.91 -30.90
CA ASN A 11 3.68 -36.00 -30.81
C ASN A 11 3.16 -35.97 -29.37
N ASP A 12 3.97 -36.35 -28.37
CA ASP A 12 3.61 -36.24 -26.95
C ASP A 12 3.73 -34.80 -26.41
N PHE A 13 4.61 -33.96 -26.97
CA PHE A 13 4.75 -32.57 -26.53
C PHE A 13 3.59 -31.69 -27.04
N GLU A 14 3.01 -32.01 -28.19
CA GLU A 14 1.82 -31.32 -28.72
C GLU A 14 0.51 -31.76 -28.04
N LEU A 15 0.41 -33.00 -27.55
CA LEU A 15 -0.78 -33.49 -26.84
C LEU A 15 -0.95 -32.91 -25.42
N SER A 16 0.11 -32.39 -24.79
CA SER A 16 0.01 -31.78 -23.44
C SER A 16 -0.33 -30.27 -23.45
N MET A 17 -0.43 -29.63 -24.62
CA MET A 17 -0.58 -28.16 -24.68
C MET A 17 -2.02 -27.69 -24.93
N ASN A 18 -2.98 -28.58 -25.19
CA ASN A 18 -4.32 -28.15 -25.64
C ASN A 18 -5.49 -28.43 -24.68
N ARG A 19 -5.26 -28.89 -23.44
CA ARG A 19 -6.35 -29.11 -22.45
C ARG A 19 -6.01 -28.85 -20.97
N LYS A 20 -4.90 -28.18 -20.65
CA LYS A 20 -4.56 -27.86 -19.25
C LYS A 20 -5.09 -26.50 -18.74
N GLY A 21 -5.82 -25.76 -19.58
CA GLY A 21 -6.43 -24.47 -19.23
C GLY A 21 -7.96 -24.45 -19.15
N GLN A 22 -8.65 -25.55 -19.45
CA GLN A 22 -10.13 -25.61 -19.49
C GLN A 22 -10.78 -25.86 -18.12
N GLY A 23 -10.08 -25.60 -17.01
CA GLY A 23 -10.58 -25.83 -15.65
C GLY A 23 -10.94 -24.55 -14.88
N LEU A 24 -10.46 -23.39 -15.30
CA LEU A 24 -10.85 -22.12 -14.70
C LEU A 24 -12.05 -21.61 -15.47
N SER A 25 -13.24 -21.73 -14.84
CA SER A 25 -14.47 -21.16 -15.35
C SER A 25 -14.22 -19.72 -15.80
N ILE A 26 -14.75 -19.35 -16.95
CA ILE A 26 -14.53 -18.02 -17.56
C ILE A 26 -14.85 -16.88 -16.57
N ASN A 27 -15.78 -17.14 -15.65
CA ASN A 27 -16.16 -16.24 -14.56
C ASN A 27 -14.99 -15.93 -13.60
N VAL A 28 -14.12 -16.90 -13.31
CA VAL A 28 -12.96 -16.71 -12.43
C VAL A 28 -11.92 -15.80 -13.10
N ILE A 29 -11.72 -15.96 -14.41
CA ILE A 29 -10.82 -15.10 -15.18
C ILE A 29 -11.33 -13.65 -15.16
N ILE A 30 -12.64 -13.46 -15.31
CA ILE A 30 -13.28 -12.14 -15.26
C ILE A 30 -13.08 -11.49 -13.88
N ILE A 31 -13.36 -12.22 -12.79
CA ILE A 31 -13.20 -11.69 -11.42
C ILE A 31 -11.73 -11.35 -11.14
N ALA A 32 -10.79 -12.20 -11.56
CA ALA A 32 -9.36 -11.95 -11.39
C ALA A 32 -8.91 -10.69 -12.14
N ALA A 33 -9.38 -10.48 -13.36
CA ALA A 33 -9.08 -9.29 -14.14
C ALA A 33 -9.64 -8.00 -13.50
N ILE A 34 -10.89 -8.04 -13.01
CA ILE A 34 -11.52 -6.91 -12.31
C ILE A 34 -10.76 -6.58 -11.02
N ALA A 35 -10.41 -7.60 -10.22
CA ALA A 35 -9.67 -7.39 -8.98
C ALA A 35 -8.31 -6.72 -9.21
N LEU A 36 -7.57 -7.17 -10.25
CA LEU A 36 -6.31 -6.56 -10.63
C LEU A 36 -6.50 -5.10 -11.05
N LEU A 37 -7.51 -4.82 -11.88
CA LEU A 37 -7.84 -3.46 -12.34
C LEU A 37 -8.17 -2.52 -11.16
N VAL A 38 -9.00 -2.96 -10.22
CA VAL A 38 -9.36 -2.17 -9.04
C VAL A 38 -8.12 -1.88 -8.17
N LEU A 39 -7.25 -2.87 -7.95
CA LEU A 39 -6.01 -2.66 -7.19
C LEU A 39 -5.08 -1.63 -7.85
N VAL A 40 -4.96 -1.64 -9.18
CA VAL A 40 -4.16 -0.65 -9.91
C VAL A 40 -4.72 0.75 -9.73
N ILE A 41 -6.04 0.93 -9.86
CA ILE A 41 -6.69 2.23 -9.69
C ILE A 41 -6.51 2.73 -8.25
N LEU A 42 -6.76 1.87 -7.25
CA LEU A 42 -6.57 2.22 -5.85
C LEU A 42 -5.12 2.60 -5.55
N SER A 43 -4.14 1.86 -6.08
CA SER A 43 -2.72 2.17 -5.91
C SER A 43 -2.39 3.57 -6.46
N VAL A 44 -2.84 3.90 -7.68
CA VAL A 44 -2.59 5.22 -8.29
C VAL A 44 -3.29 6.34 -7.51
N LEU A 45 -4.53 6.13 -7.05
CA LEU A 45 -5.26 7.11 -6.24
C LEU A 45 -4.62 7.29 -4.87
N LEU A 46 -4.13 6.23 -4.24
CA LEU A 46 -3.42 6.30 -2.96
C LEU A 46 -2.08 7.01 -3.11
N ILE A 47 -1.36 6.84 -4.22
CA ILE A 47 -0.11 7.58 -4.46
C ILE A 47 -0.40 9.06 -4.70
N ARG A 48 -1.41 9.38 -5.52
CA ARG A 48 -1.78 10.77 -5.85
C ARG A 48 -2.43 11.51 -4.68
N GLY A 49 -3.31 10.85 -3.93
CA GLY A 49 -4.00 11.41 -2.78
C GLY A 49 -3.18 11.32 -1.49
N GLY A 50 -2.38 10.26 -1.34
CA GLY A 50 -1.53 10.02 -0.18
C GLY A 50 -0.43 11.07 0.00
N ALA A 51 0.04 11.68 -1.09
CA ALA A 51 0.94 12.84 -0.99
C ALA A 51 0.36 13.97 -0.12
N ASN A 52 -0.95 14.23 -0.21
CA ASN A 52 -1.64 15.23 0.61
C ASN A 52 -1.97 14.71 2.02
N ILE A 53 -2.04 13.39 2.23
CA ILE A 53 -2.27 12.79 3.56
C ILE A 53 -1.03 12.90 4.45
N VAL A 54 0.17 12.90 3.86
CA VAL A 54 1.43 13.12 4.61
C VAL A 54 1.42 14.50 5.27
N GLU A 55 0.91 15.52 4.57
CA GLU A 55 0.75 16.85 5.17
C GLU A 55 -0.27 16.84 6.30
N GLY A 56 -1.44 16.19 6.12
CA GLY A 56 -2.49 16.09 7.14
C GLY A 56 -2.12 15.28 8.39
N THR A 57 -1.13 14.39 8.29
CA THR A 57 -0.62 13.59 9.43
C THR A 57 0.66 14.15 10.05
N SER A 58 1.22 15.20 9.46
CA SER A 58 2.32 15.95 10.06
C SER A 58 1.84 16.73 11.29
N CYS A 59 2.73 16.94 12.26
CA CYS A 59 2.39 17.76 13.42
C CYS A 59 1.89 19.16 13.04
N ARG A 60 2.48 19.74 11.99
CA ARG A 60 2.08 21.04 11.46
C ARG A 60 0.70 21.01 10.78
N GLY A 61 0.36 19.92 10.09
CA GLY A 61 -0.93 19.75 9.42
C GLY A 61 -2.11 19.60 10.37
N VAL A 62 -1.88 19.07 11.57
CA VAL A 62 -2.88 19.03 12.65
C VAL A 62 -2.91 20.32 13.49
N GLY A 63 -2.17 21.36 13.10
CA GLY A 63 -2.09 22.64 13.83
C GLY A 63 -1.23 22.59 15.09
N GLY A 64 -0.42 21.55 15.27
CA GLY A 64 0.48 21.38 16.41
C GLY A 64 1.88 21.94 16.18
N GLN A 65 2.68 21.89 17.24
CA GLN A 65 4.11 22.23 17.25
C GLN A 65 4.93 21.06 17.80
N CYS A 66 6.09 20.83 17.21
CA CYS A 66 7.02 19.80 17.66
C CYS A 66 7.92 20.33 18.78
N ALA A 67 8.07 19.54 19.83
CA ALA A 67 8.94 19.86 20.97
C ALA A 67 9.39 18.59 21.69
N VAL A 68 10.49 18.68 22.46
CA VAL A 68 10.95 17.57 23.30
C VAL A 68 9.91 17.19 24.37
N SER A 69 9.15 18.17 24.86
CA SER A 69 8.00 17.97 25.75
C SER A 69 6.98 19.10 25.58
N CYS A 70 5.68 18.76 25.58
CA CYS A 70 4.60 19.75 25.51
C CYS A 70 4.54 20.68 26.73
N SER A 71 5.16 20.28 27.84
CA SER A 71 5.31 21.15 29.01
C SER A 71 6.21 22.36 28.74
N GLN A 72 7.12 22.30 27.76
CA GLN A 72 8.01 23.41 27.42
C GLN A 72 7.29 24.51 26.63
N LEU A 73 6.22 24.16 25.91
CA LEU A 73 5.41 25.11 25.13
C LEU A 73 4.30 25.74 25.96
N SER A 74 3.90 25.07 27.04
CA SER A 74 2.83 25.53 27.91
C SER A 74 3.28 26.79 28.65
N THR A 75 2.74 27.95 28.26
CA THR A 75 3.05 29.25 28.87
C THR A 75 1.76 29.97 29.26
N GLY A 76 1.60 30.21 30.57
CA GLY A 76 0.40 30.85 31.11
C GLY A 76 -0.84 29.94 31.00
N THR A 77 -1.86 30.39 30.27
CA THR A 77 -3.17 29.73 30.17
C THR A 77 -3.25 28.70 29.03
N THR A 78 -2.28 28.69 28.10
CA THR A 78 -2.27 27.73 26.99
C THR A 78 -1.60 26.44 27.44
N VAL A 79 -2.37 25.35 27.48
CA VAL A 79 -1.89 24.01 27.81
C VAL A 79 -1.73 23.24 26.50
N TYR A 80 -0.59 22.55 26.36
CA TYR A 80 -0.36 21.69 25.22
C TYR A 80 -0.38 20.22 25.63
N THR A 81 -1.01 19.39 24.81
CA THR A 81 -1.05 17.93 25.00
C THR A 81 -0.43 17.18 23.84
N PRO A 82 0.20 16.02 24.09
CA PRO A 82 0.79 15.21 23.03
C PRO A 82 -0.30 14.63 22.11
N HIS A 83 -0.16 14.81 20.81
CA HIS A 83 -1.00 14.21 19.79
C HIS A 83 -0.51 12.79 19.49
N SER A 84 -1.41 11.80 19.49
CA SER A 84 -1.05 10.38 19.43
C SER A 84 -0.70 9.86 18.04
N THR A 85 -1.20 10.51 16.99
CA THR A 85 -1.07 10.03 15.60
C THR A 85 -0.17 10.89 14.73
N ALA A 86 0.17 12.10 15.17
CA ALA A 86 0.98 13.03 14.39
C ALA A 86 2.45 12.90 14.78
N LYS A 87 3.33 12.87 13.79
CA LYS A 87 4.78 12.71 13.99
C LYS A 87 5.53 14.01 13.70
N CYS A 88 6.64 14.15 14.41
CA CYS A 88 7.67 15.16 14.16
C CYS A 88 8.78 14.58 13.29
N GLU A 89 9.45 15.44 12.53
CA GLU A 89 10.52 15.03 11.62
C GLU A 89 11.81 14.69 12.38
N THR A 90 11.99 15.27 13.56
CA THR A 90 13.14 15.04 14.44
C THR A 90 12.87 13.89 15.42
N GLU A 91 13.85 12.99 15.55
CA GLU A 91 13.79 11.91 16.54
C GLU A 91 13.83 12.48 17.96
N GLY A 92 12.90 12.04 18.82
CA GLY A 92 12.81 12.46 20.22
C GLY A 92 11.87 13.64 20.49
N GLU A 93 11.24 14.19 19.46
CA GLU A 93 10.19 15.22 19.63
C GLU A 93 8.79 14.59 19.59
N VAL A 94 7.90 15.15 20.42
CA VAL A 94 6.47 14.83 20.43
C VAL A 94 5.69 15.97 19.78
N CYS A 95 4.59 15.62 19.10
CA CYS A 95 3.70 16.62 18.52
C CYS A 95 2.77 17.18 19.59
N CYS A 96 2.75 18.48 19.80
CA CYS A 96 1.99 19.16 20.84
C CYS A 96 0.89 20.02 20.23
N ILE A 97 -0.36 19.74 20.59
CA ILE A 97 -1.54 20.53 20.18
C ILE A 97 -2.11 21.30 21.35
N VAL A 98 -2.72 22.46 21.08
CA VAL A 98 -3.39 23.27 22.09
C VAL A 98 -4.60 22.50 22.62
N LEU A 99 -4.68 22.40 23.95
CA LEU A 99 -5.84 21.91 24.66
C LEU A 99 -6.78 23.10 24.87
N GLU A 100 -7.81 23.19 24.04
CA GLU A 100 -8.93 24.14 24.24
C GLU A 100 -9.84 23.70 25.40
#